data_AF-Q09FC1-F1
#
_entry.id   AF-Q09FC1-F1
#
_cell.length_a   1.000
_cell.length_b   1.000
_cell.length_c   1.000
_cell.angle_alpha   90.00
_cell.angle_beta   90.00
_cell.angle_gamma   90.00
#
_symmetry.space_group_name_H-M   'P 1'
#
loop_
_entity.id
_entity.type
_entity.pdbx_description
1 polymer ?
#
loop_
_entity_poly.entity_id
_entity_poly.type
_entity_poly.pdbx_seq_one_letter_code
_entity_poly.pdbx_strand_id
1 'polypeptide(L)'
;MGKSNWRLKYISKSIISKIVKESVGIKIKKKISVIMNKSSTIPTSLKDNVFFIHKGLKYRELKIKDYHIGFKFGEFILTRKPNIFPKKSKSKSKNFRR
;
A
#
# COMPACT_ATOMS: atom_id res chain seq x y z
N MET A 1 4.55 -9.37 13.99
CA MET A 1 4.05 -10.71 14.36
C MET A 1 3.00 -11.14 13.35
N GLY A 2 3.07 -12.38 12.87
CA GLY A 2 2.13 -12.94 11.89
C GLY A 2 1.02 -13.79 12.51
N LYS A 3 0.20 -14.43 11.68
CA LYS A 3 -0.70 -15.50 12.11
C LYS A 3 0.08 -16.83 12.24
N SER A 4 -0.44 -17.76 13.02
CA SER A 4 0.04 -19.15 13.07
C SER A 4 0.01 -19.80 11.67
N ASN A 5 1.00 -20.64 11.34
CA ASN A 5 1.19 -21.16 9.99
C ASN A 5 0.02 -22.02 9.47
N TRP A 6 -0.68 -22.75 10.37
CA TRP A 6 -1.86 -23.55 10.01
C TRP A 6 -3.03 -22.69 9.50
N ARG A 7 -3.06 -21.39 9.84
CA ARG A 7 -4.06 -20.45 9.31
C ARG A 7 -3.57 -19.93 7.97
N LEU A 8 -4.18 -20.42 6.90
CA LEU A 8 -3.85 -20.02 5.53
C LEU A 8 -3.89 -18.48 5.35
N LYS A 9 -3.01 -18.01 4.46
CA LYS A 9 -2.92 -16.60 4.08
C LYS A 9 -4.21 -16.16 3.40
N TYR A 10 -4.69 -14.98 3.78
CA TYR A 10 -5.95 -14.46 3.25
C TYR A 10 -5.74 -13.81 1.88
N ILE A 11 -6.51 -14.29 0.89
CA ILE A 11 -6.59 -13.70 -0.45
C ILE A 11 -8.04 -13.29 -0.71
N SER A 12 -8.25 -12.01 -1.03
CA SER A 12 -9.60 -11.49 -1.29
C SER A 12 -10.13 -11.90 -2.68
N LYS A 13 -11.46 -11.97 -2.83
CA LYS A 13 -12.15 -12.27 -4.11
C LYS A 13 -11.65 -11.41 -5.28
N SER A 14 -11.35 -10.14 -5.04
CA SER A 14 -10.87 -9.19 -6.07
C SER A 14 -9.44 -9.43 -6.51
N ILE A 15 -8.65 -10.19 -5.75
CA ILE A 15 -7.28 -10.59 -6.11
C ILE A 15 -7.32 -11.96 -6.78
N ILE A 16 -8.16 -12.89 -6.31
CA ILE A 16 -8.39 -14.17 -6.99
C ILE A 16 -8.81 -13.92 -8.44
N SER A 17 -9.73 -12.98 -8.69
CA SER A 17 -10.13 -12.65 -10.06
C SER A 17 -9.02 -12.04 -10.91
N LYS A 18 -7.99 -11.42 -10.30
CA LYS A 18 -6.80 -10.94 -11.00
C LYS A 18 -5.83 -12.08 -11.31
N ILE A 19 -5.64 -13.01 -10.37
CA ILE A 19 -4.83 -14.23 -10.56
C ILE A 19 -5.37 -15.03 -11.75
N VAL A 20 -6.70 -15.23 -11.81
CA VAL A 20 -7.33 -15.94 -12.94
C VAL A 20 -7.15 -15.20 -14.27
N LYS A 21 -7.24 -13.86 -14.27
CA LYS A 21 -7.00 -13.07 -15.49
C LYS A 21 -5.55 -13.16 -15.96
N GLU A 22 -4.63 -13.13 -15.00
CA GLU A 22 -3.20 -13.30 -15.26
C GLU A 22 -2.87 -14.69 -15.81
N SER A 23 -3.47 -15.75 -15.27
CA SER A 23 -3.26 -17.12 -15.78
C SER A 23 -3.77 -17.31 -17.21
N VAL A 24 -4.78 -16.53 -17.62
CA VAL A 24 -5.28 -16.48 -19.00
C VAL A 24 -4.39 -15.60 -19.91
N GLY A 25 -3.40 -14.88 -19.36
CA GLY A 25 -2.52 -13.98 -20.10
C GLY A 25 -3.09 -12.59 -20.35
N ILE A 26 -4.18 -12.22 -19.66
CA ILE A 26 -4.78 -10.89 -19.79
C ILE A 26 -3.90 -9.87 -19.06
N LYS A 27 -3.26 -8.98 -19.83
CA LYS A 27 -2.43 -7.90 -19.28
C LYS A 27 -3.22 -7.02 -18.30
N ILE A 28 -2.59 -6.73 -17.16
CA ILE A 28 -3.18 -5.90 -16.10
C ILE A 28 -3.20 -4.43 -16.58
N LYS A 29 -4.37 -3.96 -17.05
CA LYS A 29 -4.61 -2.55 -17.40
C LYS A 29 -4.86 -1.68 -16.16
N LYS A 30 -4.82 -0.35 -16.33
CA LYS A 30 -4.97 0.67 -15.27
C LYS A 30 -6.12 0.44 -14.27
N LYS A 31 -7.31 0.01 -14.73
CA LYS A 31 -8.46 -0.31 -13.86
C LYS A 31 -8.27 -1.64 -13.11
N ILE A 32 -7.64 -2.62 -13.74
CA ILE A 32 -7.38 -3.95 -13.18
C ILE A 32 -6.23 -3.90 -12.17
N SER A 33 -5.27 -2.98 -12.33
CA SER A 33 -4.18 -2.76 -11.37
C SER A 33 -4.61 -2.14 -10.04
N VAL A 34 -5.87 -1.76 -9.85
CA VAL A 34 -6.32 -1.11 -8.61
C VAL A 34 -6.54 -2.14 -7.49
N ILE A 35 -5.97 -1.84 -6.32
CA ILE A 35 -6.11 -2.64 -5.10
C ILE A 35 -6.82 -1.82 -4.02
N MET A 36 -7.99 -2.31 -3.61
CA MET A 36 -8.80 -1.72 -2.53
C MET A 36 -8.56 -2.44 -1.19
N ASN A 37 -8.56 -3.77 -1.21
CA ASN A 37 -8.41 -4.58 -0.01
C ASN A 37 -6.93 -4.73 0.37
N LYS A 38 -6.51 -3.94 1.37
CA LYS A 38 -5.12 -3.88 1.86
C LYS A 38 -4.72 -5.06 2.74
N SER A 39 -5.67 -5.84 3.26
CA SER A 39 -5.38 -6.96 4.17
C SER A 39 -4.99 -8.25 3.45
N SER A 40 -5.23 -8.31 2.14
CA SER A 40 -4.87 -9.45 1.31
C SER A 40 -3.36 -9.58 1.18
N THR A 41 -2.89 -10.83 1.21
CA THR A 41 -1.49 -11.15 0.96
C THR A 41 -1.17 -11.07 -0.52
N ILE A 42 0.06 -10.67 -0.84
CA ILE A 42 0.59 -10.59 -2.20
C ILE A 42 0.90 -12.02 -2.68
N PRO A 43 0.21 -12.53 -3.72
CA PRO A 43 0.47 -13.85 -4.28
C PRO A 43 1.72 -13.83 -5.17
N THR A 44 2.32 -15.00 -5.36
CA THR A 44 3.48 -15.22 -6.25
C THR A 44 3.17 -14.98 -7.72
N SER A 45 1.92 -15.24 -8.15
CA SER A 45 1.55 -15.12 -9.57
C SER A 45 1.70 -13.70 -10.09
N LEU A 46 1.34 -12.70 -9.26
CA LEU A 46 1.29 -11.28 -9.63
C LEU A 46 2.68 -10.61 -9.65
N LYS A 47 3.74 -11.39 -9.84
CA LYS A 47 5.12 -10.91 -9.93
C LYS A 47 5.30 -10.00 -11.15
N ASP A 48 6.21 -9.03 -11.06
CA ASP A 48 6.60 -8.07 -12.10
C ASP A 48 5.50 -7.12 -12.59
N ASN A 49 4.28 -7.26 -12.08
CA ASN A 49 3.17 -6.35 -12.34
C ASN A 49 3.22 -5.09 -11.46
N VAL A 50 2.58 -4.03 -11.96
CA VAL A 50 2.41 -2.75 -11.26
C VAL A 50 0.98 -2.64 -10.74
N PHE A 51 0.85 -2.31 -9.45
CA PHE A 51 -0.44 -2.10 -8.79
C PHE A 51 -0.56 -0.71 -8.19
N PHE A 52 -1.79 -0.20 -8.19
CA PHE A 52 -2.18 1.06 -7.57
C PHE A 52 -3.00 0.79 -6.31
N ILE A 53 -2.38 0.95 -5.15
CA ILE A 53 -2.97 0.65 -3.84
C ILE A 53 -3.67 1.91 -3.31
N HIS A 54 -4.93 1.78 -2.91
CA HIS A 54 -5.72 2.90 -2.41
C HIS A 54 -5.37 3.31 -0.96
N LYS A 55 -5.02 4.59 -0.73
CA LYS A 55 -4.75 5.18 0.61
C LYS A 55 -5.77 6.22 1.09
N GLY A 56 -7.01 6.19 0.59
CA GLY A 56 -8.09 7.07 1.06
C GLY A 56 -8.54 8.07 0.00
N LEU A 57 -7.65 8.98 -0.42
CA LEU A 57 -7.92 9.94 -1.51
C LEU A 57 -7.12 9.63 -2.79
N LYS A 58 -5.89 9.15 -2.62
CA LYS A 58 -4.95 8.91 -3.72
C LYS A 58 -4.55 7.44 -3.77
N TYR A 59 -3.86 7.08 -4.83
CA TYR A 59 -3.23 5.77 -4.98
C TYR A 59 -1.72 5.85 -4.74
N ARG A 60 -1.12 4.75 -4.29
CA ARG A 60 0.32 4.54 -4.28
C ARG A 60 0.65 3.46 -5.31
N GLU A 61 1.61 3.74 -6.17
CA GLU A 61 2.14 2.77 -7.12
C GLU A 61 3.15 1.84 -6.45
N LEU A 62 3.07 0.55 -6.77
CA LEU A 62 3.99 -0.49 -6.30
C LEU A 62 4.20 -1.51 -7.42
N LYS A 63 5.47 -1.72 -7.81
CA LYS A 63 5.87 -2.84 -8.67
C LYS A 63 6.22 -4.04 -7.80
N ILE A 64 5.60 -5.19 -8.04
CA ILE A 64 5.83 -6.40 -7.25
C ILE A 64 7.12 -7.09 -7.71
N LYS A 65 7.91 -7.52 -6.75
CA LYS A 65 9.17 -8.27 -6.87
C LYS A 65 9.11 -9.45 -5.90
N ASP A 66 10.05 -10.37 -6.02
CA ASP A 66 10.09 -11.59 -5.19
C ASP A 66 10.06 -11.31 -3.68
N TYR A 67 10.77 -10.28 -3.23
CA TYR A 67 10.84 -9.89 -1.81
C TYR A 67 9.52 -9.34 -1.26
N HIS A 68 8.56 -8.96 -2.12
CA HIS A 68 7.26 -8.46 -1.69
C HIS A 68 6.24 -9.59 -1.47
N ILE A 69 6.54 -10.81 -1.93
CA ILE A 69 5.64 -11.94 -1.87
C ILE A 69 5.39 -12.35 -0.42
N GLY A 70 4.12 -12.63 -0.08
CA GLY A 70 3.73 -13.08 1.25
C GLY A 70 3.45 -11.97 2.26
N PHE A 71 3.85 -10.74 1.98
CA PHE A 71 3.45 -9.55 2.74
C PHE A 71 2.05 -9.07 2.34
N LYS A 72 1.50 -8.11 3.09
CA LYS A 72 0.21 -7.49 2.77
C LYS A 72 0.40 -6.19 1.99
N PHE A 73 -0.52 -5.88 1.08
CA PHE A 73 -0.50 -4.60 0.35
C PHE A 73 -0.51 -3.38 1.29
N GLY A 74 -1.17 -3.50 2.44
CA GLY A 74 -1.25 -2.43 3.44
C GLY A 74 0.07 -2.08 4.13
N GLU A 75 1.09 -2.94 4.08
CA GLU A 75 2.38 -2.69 4.75
C GLU A 75 3.25 -1.73 3.94
N PHE A 76 3.06 -1.71 2.62
CA PHE A 76 3.79 -0.83 1.71
C PHE A 76 3.12 0.54 1.54
N ILE A 77 2.17 0.93 2.40
CA ILE A 77 1.46 2.21 2.22
C ILE A 77 1.35 3.01 3.52
N LEU A 78 1.76 4.28 3.45
CA LEU A 78 1.56 5.23 4.54
C LEU A 78 0.19 5.89 4.36
N THR A 79 -0.66 5.73 5.37
CA THR A 79 -2.01 6.31 5.40
C THR A 79 -2.04 7.66 6.11
N ARG A 80 -1.29 7.81 7.21
CA ARG A 80 -1.21 9.05 7.99
C ARG A 80 0.08 9.81 7.67
N LYS A 81 -0.02 11.13 7.58
CA LYS A 81 1.15 12.02 7.51
C LYS A 81 1.86 11.99 8.88
N PRO A 82 3.20 11.88 8.94
CA PRO A 82 3.92 11.92 10.21
C PRO A 82 3.68 13.25 10.92
N ASN A 83 3.59 13.19 12.25
CA ASN A 83 3.52 14.38 13.08
C ASN A 83 4.93 14.96 13.26
N ILE A 84 5.10 16.25 12.99
CA ILE A 84 6.37 16.97 13.13
C ILE A 84 6.12 18.07 14.15
N PHE A 85 6.67 17.95 15.36
CA PHE A 85 6.56 18.98 16.37
C PHE A 85 7.47 20.15 15.99
N PRO A 86 6.93 21.34 15.65
CA PRO A 86 7.76 22.47 15.25
C PRO A 86 8.50 23.02 16.46
N LYS A 87 9.75 23.42 16.27
CA LYS A 87 10.48 24.19 17.28
C LYS A 87 9.78 25.53 17.47
N LYS A 88 9.37 25.86 18.70
CA LYS A 88 8.80 27.18 19.03
C LYS A 88 9.82 28.26 18.66
N SER A 89 9.45 29.18 17.78
CA SER A 89 10.26 30.37 17.53
C SER A 89 10.24 31.24 18.79
N LYS A 90 11.41 31.69 19.25
CA LYS A 90 11.46 32.77 20.23
C LYS A 90 10.91 34.01 19.53
N SER A 91 9.78 34.55 20.01
CA SER A 91 9.32 35.85 19.54
C SER A 91 10.46 36.85 19.78
N LYS A 92 10.90 37.57 18.75
CA LYS A 92 11.66 38.80 18.96
C LYS A 92 10.71 39.70 19.75
N SER A 93 11.06 40.08 20.98
CA SER A 93 10.32 41.11 21.69
C SER A 93 10.27 42.32 20.74
N LYS A 94 9.08 42.70 20.30
CA LYS A 94 8.91 44.04 19.72
C LYS A 94 9.27 44.97 20.87
N ASN A 95 10.46 45.56 20.83
CA ASN A 95 10.77 46.72 21.66
C ASN A 95 9.76 47.79 21.25
N PHE A 96 8.69 47.91 22.03
CA PHE A 96 7.74 49.00 21.95
C PHE A 96 8.50 50.23 22.42
N ARG A 97 9.19 50.91 21.50
CA ARG A 97 9.80 52.21 21.80
C ARG A 97 8.64 53.21 21.93
N ARG A 98 8.56 53.81 23.11
CA ARG A 98 7.68 54.95 23.47
C ARG A 98 8.00 56.16 22.62
#